data_AF-A0A820F1D1-F1
#
_entry.id   AF-A0A820F1D1-F1
#
_cell.length_a   1.000
_cell.length_b   1.000
_cell.length_c   1.000
_cell.angle_alpha   90.00
_cell.angle_beta   90.00
_cell.angle_gamma   90.00
#
_symmetry.space_group_name_H-M   'P 1'
#
loop_
_entity.id
_entity.type
_entity.pdbx_description
1 polymer ?
#
loop_
_entity_poly.entity_id
_entity_poly.type
_entity_poly.pdbx_seq_one_letter_code
_entity_poly.pdbx_strand_id
1 'polypeptide(L)'
;RILPPPKVKYRGQRNNEVAEHVAESVKQWGNQTLAVISQCISFQSLQQNTGKYRMYVQNLSQKINAKIGGINGVVNFKAAFSRSSHKDLFMFFGADVTHTTCSTDQPSIVAVVGSCDPTCSRYVARLSEQYRKRGRCSVEIIKELNKMVIDLLEVFSHTCENRLPNRIVFYRDGVEDGQFQKVLYNEINKIKNACRDITHTSQFDFYLCCQAAIIDTSRPALYHVLHDENGSNSDDIQQFTYWLCHTDARCTKSVSVPAPVHYADLAAHAARMFKFGDYLGQNEENDDQSENISLNDIKTKVMILNEKIQNNMWFI
;
A
#
# COMPACT_ATOMS: atom_id res chain seq x y z
N ARG A 1 -17.08 -29.25 -1.57
CA ARG A 1 -18.35 -28.62 -1.10
C ARG A 1 -18.05 -27.14 -0.86
N ILE A 2 -18.79 -26.22 -1.46
CA ILE A 2 -18.73 -24.80 -1.06
C ILE A 2 -19.47 -24.68 0.27
N LEU A 3 -18.86 -24.06 1.28
CA LEU A 3 -19.55 -23.77 2.54
C LEU A 3 -20.57 -22.63 2.30
N PRO A 4 -21.79 -22.72 2.85
CA PRO A 4 -22.73 -21.60 2.75
C PRO A 4 -22.17 -20.38 3.51
N PRO A 5 -22.33 -19.16 2.99
CA PRO A 5 -21.90 -17.96 3.71
C PRO A 5 -22.64 -17.82 5.04
N PRO A 6 -22.01 -17.24 6.07
CA PRO A 6 -22.64 -17.08 7.39
C PRO A 6 -23.92 -16.24 7.29
N LYS A 7 -24.99 -16.69 7.95
CA LYS A 7 -26.30 -16.01 7.96
C LYS A 7 -26.29 -14.80 8.89
N VAL A 8 -25.65 -13.71 8.48
CA VAL A 8 -25.70 -12.43 9.21
C VAL A 8 -27.13 -11.89 9.20
N LYS A 9 -27.72 -11.70 10.39
CA LYS A 9 -29.10 -11.22 10.56
C LYS A 9 -29.13 -9.70 10.71
N TYR A 10 -29.16 -8.98 9.59
CA TYR A 10 -29.36 -7.53 9.60
C TYR A 10 -30.81 -7.18 9.99
N ARG A 11 -31.00 -6.64 11.19
CA ARG A 11 -32.27 -6.03 11.66
C ARG A 11 -32.05 -4.52 11.84
N GLY A 12 -32.59 -3.71 10.93
CA GLY A 12 -32.73 -2.25 11.12
C GLY A 12 -31.56 -1.35 10.72
N GLN A 13 -30.49 -1.88 10.11
CA GLN A 13 -29.41 -1.06 9.54
C GLN A 13 -29.82 -0.37 8.22
N ARG A 14 -29.12 0.70 7.85
CA ARG A 14 -29.34 1.44 6.59
C ARG A 14 -28.76 0.64 5.41
N ASN A 15 -29.41 0.69 4.25
CA ASN A 15 -29.05 -0.12 3.08
C ASN A 15 -27.57 -0.05 2.66
N ASN A 16 -26.91 1.11 2.86
CA ASN A 16 -25.50 1.28 2.53
C ASN A 16 -24.58 0.49 3.48
N GLU A 17 -24.88 0.48 4.78
CA GLU A 17 -24.11 -0.24 5.79
C GLU A 17 -24.11 -1.75 5.46
N VAL A 18 -25.29 -2.30 5.13
CA VAL A 18 -25.45 -3.71 4.73
C VAL A 18 -24.70 -4.02 3.42
N ALA A 19 -24.71 -3.11 2.45
CA ALA A 19 -23.97 -3.29 1.20
C ALA A 19 -22.44 -3.29 1.39
N GLU A 20 -21.95 -2.48 2.33
CA GLU A 20 -20.54 -2.43 2.75
C GLU A 20 -20.12 -3.76 3.42
N HIS A 21 -20.83 -4.22 4.45
CA HIS A 21 -20.52 -5.50 5.13
C HIS A 21 -20.52 -6.70 4.16
N VAL A 22 -21.39 -6.69 3.15
CA VAL A 22 -21.42 -7.74 2.11
C VAL A 22 -20.18 -7.66 1.20
N ALA A 23 -19.74 -6.46 0.83
CA ALA A 23 -18.51 -6.27 0.06
C ALA A 23 -17.28 -6.70 0.86
N GLU A 24 -17.20 -6.36 2.15
CA GLU A 24 -16.13 -6.78 3.06
C GLU A 24 -16.08 -8.31 3.20
N SER A 25 -17.23 -8.94 3.42
CA SER A 25 -17.34 -10.41 3.50
C SER A 25 -16.84 -11.09 2.21
N VAL A 26 -17.20 -10.56 1.04
CA VAL A 26 -16.71 -11.04 -0.26
C VAL A 26 -15.20 -10.81 -0.43
N LYS A 27 -14.66 -9.72 0.11
CA LYS A 27 -13.22 -9.42 0.09
C LYS A 27 -12.42 -10.38 0.98
N GLN A 28 -12.86 -10.58 2.22
CA GLN A 28 -12.23 -11.52 3.17
C GLN A 28 -12.19 -12.94 2.60
N TRP A 29 -13.36 -13.48 2.22
CA TRP A 29 -13.45 -14.86 1.70
C TRP A 29 -12.74 -15.04 0.36
N GLY A 30 -12.81 -14.06 -0.54
CA GLY A 30 -12.11 -14.12 -1.83
C GLY A 30 -10.59 -14.12 -1.66
N ASN A 31 -10.06 -13.21 -0.83
CA ASN A 31 -8.62 -12.95 -0.75
C ASN A 31 -7.87 -13.90 0.21
N GLN A 32 -8.49 -14.35 1.30
CA GLN A 32 -7.85 -15.24 2.28
C GLN A 32 -8.20 -16.71 2.03
N THR A 33 -9.49 -17.03 1.85
CA THR A 33 -9.97 -18.42 1.88
C THR A 33 -10.03 -19.08 0.51
N LEU A 34 -10.62 -18.42 -0.49
CA LEU A 34 -11.03 -19.04 -1.75
C LEU A 34 -10.06 -18.81 -2.93
N ALA A 35 -9.13 -17.86 -2.81
CA ALA A 35 -8.23 -17.43 -3.89
C ALA A 35 -8.98 -16.84 -5.11
N VAL A 36 -10.10 -16.15 -4.89
CA VAL A 36 -10.97 -15.62 -5.96
C VAL A 36 -10.86 -14.10 -6.04
N ILE A 37 -10.29 -13.63 -7.14
CA ILE A 37 -10.25 -12.21 -7.52
C ILE A 37 -11.68 -11.66 -7.62
N SER A 38 -11.97 -10.58 -6.91
CA SER A 38 -13.32 -10.01 -6.77
C SER A 38 -13.42 -8.54 -7.15
N GLN A 39 -14.51 -8.18 -7.84
CA GLN A 39 -14.87 -6.80 -8.17
C GLN A 39 -16.33 -6.51 -7.79
N CYS A 40 -16.53 -5.76 -6.72
CA CYS A 40 -17.84 -5.32 -6.27
C CYS A 40 -18.34 -4.15 -7.14
N ILE A 41 -19.65 -4.08 -7.39
CA ILE A 41 -20.31 -3.09 -8.24
C ILE A 41 -21.57 -2.63 -7.51
N SER A 42 -21.76 -1.33 -7.33
CA SER A 42 -23.03 -0.80 -6.80
C SER A 42 -24.09 -0.79 -7.90
N PHE A 43 -25.27 -1.35 -7.62
CA PHE A 43 -26.39 -1.35 -8.56
C PHE A 43 -26.79 0.07 -8.99
N GLN A 44 -26.73 1.05 -8.07
CA GLN A 44 -27.02 2.46 -8.36
C GLN A 44 -26.00 3.07 -9.34
N SER A 45 -24.76 2.57 -9.38
CA SER A 45 -23.76 3.01 -10.37
C SER A 45 -24.05 2.51 -11.79
N LEU A 46 -24.82 1.42 -11.94
CA LEU A 46 -25.24 0.90 -13.25
C LEU A 46 -26.42 1.68 -13.84
N GLN A 47 -27.20 2.38 -13.01
CA GLN A 47 -28.38 3.16 -13.42
C GLN A 47 -28.06 4.59 -13.92
N GLN A 48 -26.79 4.89 -14.23
CA GLN A 48 -26.37 6.22 -14.66
C GLN A 48 -26.63 6.49 -16.14
N ASN A 49 -26.90 7.75 -16.49
CA ASN A 49 -27.08 8.21 -17.88
C ASN A 49 -25.89 7.77 -18.77
N THR A 50 -26.19 7.40 -20.02
CA THR A 50 -25.29 6.74 -20.99
C THR A 50 -23.86 7.31 -21.07
N GLY A 51 -23.69 8.63 -21.08
CA GLY A 51 -22.38 9.28 -21.11
C GLY A 51 -21.52 9.00 -19.86
N LYS A 52 -22.12 8.99 -18.67
CA LYS A 52 -21.42 8.62 -17.42
C LYS A 52 -21.19 7.11 -17.33
N TYR A 53 -22.17 6.31 -17.77
CA TYR A 53 -22.07 4.85 -17.81
C TYR A 53 -20.85 4.36 -18.61
N ARG A 54 -20.56 4.96 -19.79
CA ARG A 54 -19.36 4.62 -20.57
C ARG A 54 -18.05 4.79 -19.78
N MET A 55 -17.90 5.92 -19.09
CA MET A 55 -16.69 6.21 -18.30
C MET A 55 -16.63 5.36 -17.01
N TYR A 56 -17.78 5.02 -16.41
CA TYR A 56 -17.85 4.06 -15.32
C TYR A 56 -17.36 2.66 -15.75
N VAL A 57 -17.86 2.15 -16.89
CA VAL A 57 -17.44 0.85 -17.45
C VAL A 57 -15.95 0.86 -17.80
N GLN A 58 -15.42 1.94 -18.38
CA GLN A 58 -13.99 2.06 -18.69
C GLN A 58 -13.11 1.92 -17.44
N ASN A 59 -13.39 2.68 -16.38
CA ASN A 59 -12.62 2.61 -15.12
C ASN A 59 -12.81 1.24 -14.42
N LEU A 60 -13.99 0.63 -14.55
CA LEU A 60 -14.26 -0.72 -14.04
C LEU A 60 -13.44 -1.80 -14.78
N SER A 61 -13.36 -1.73 -16.11
CA SER A 61 -12.52 -2.63 -16.92
C SER A 61 -11.04 -2.49 -16.56
N GLN A 62 -10.55 -1.28 -16.32
CA GLN A 62 -9.18 -1.05 -15.87
C GLN A 62 -8.88 -1.73 -14.53
N LYS A 63 -9.77 -1.58 -13.52
CA LYS A 63 -9.65 -2.28 -12.23
C LYS A 63 -9.65 -3.80 -12.37
N ILE A 64 -10.46 -4.35 -13.28
CA ILE A 64 -10.52 -5.80 -13.54
C ILE A 64 -9.23 -6.29 -14.19
N ASN A 65 -8.72 -5.59 -15.21
CA ASN A 65 -7.50 -5.96 -15.93
C ASN A 65 -6.28 -5.99 -15.00
N ALA A 66 -6.09 -4.95 -14.19
CA ALA A 66 -4.99 -4.87 -13.22
C ALA A 66 -5.02 -6.04 -12.20
N LYS A 67 -6.20 -6.41 -11.71
CA LYS A 67 -6.37 -7.53 -10.77
C LYS A 67 -5.99 -8.89 -11.34
N ILE A 68 -6.32 -9.15 -12.60
CA ILE A 68 -5.94 -10.40 -13.28
C ILE A 68 -4.49 -10.40 -13.78
N GLY A 69 -3.70 -9.36 -13.45
CA GLY A 69 -2.28 -9.25 -13.79
C GLY A 69 -2.01 -8.60 -15.16
N GLY A 70 -3.04 -8.11 -15.84
CA GLY A 70 -2.92 -7.36 -17.09
C GLY A 70 -2.48 -5.91 -16.86
N ILE A 71 -1.83 -5.34 -17.88
CA ILE A 71 -1.27 -3.98 -17.83
C ILE A 71 -2.21 -3.02 -18.58
N ASN A 72 -2.56 -1.90 -17.94
CA ASN A 72 -3.44 -0.87 -18.54
C ASN A 72 -2.66 0.21 -19.32
N GLY A 73 -1.38 0.39 -18.99
CA GLY A 73 -0.48 1.37 -19.60
C GLY A 73 0.92 1.24 -19.01
N VAL A 74 1.91 1.71 -19.74
CA VAL A 74 3.34 1.70 -19.35
C VAL A 74 3.88 3.11 -19.55
N VAL A 75 4.57 3.66 -18.54
CA VAL A 75 5.41 4.84 -18.73
C VAL A 75 6.80 4.38 -19.15
N ASN A 76 7.36 5.01 -20.18
CA ASN A 76 8.73 4.72 -20.60
C ASN A 76 9.73 5.51 -19.74
N PHE A 77 9.97 5.02 -18.51
CA PHE A 77 10.94 5.61 -17.58
C PHE A 77 12.32 5.82 -18.26
N LYS A 78 12.79 4.88 -19.09
CA LYS A 78 14.09 5.01 -19.80
C LYS A 78 14.15 6.18 -20.80
N ALA A 79 13.02 6.66 -21.30
CA ALA A 79 12.94 7.87 -22.13
C ALA A 79 12.71 9.16 -21.31
N ALA A 80 12.11 9.04 -20.13
CA ALA A 80 11.94 10.17 -19.19
C ALA A 80 13.27 10.55 -18.50
N PHE A 81 14.06 9.56 -18.07
CA PHE A 81 15.27 9.79 -17.26
C PHE A 81 16.53 9.68 -18.12
N SER A 82 16.87 10.76 -18.82
CA SER A 82 18.05 10.87 -19.70
C SER A 82 19.39 10.66 -19.00
N ARG A 83 19.42 10.73 -17.65
CA ARG A 83 20.58 10.43 -16.80
C ARG A 83 20.66 8.96 -16.37
N SER A 84 19.63 8.14 -16.61
CA SER A 84 19.58 6.74 -16.18
C SER A 84 20.38 5.82 -17.12
N SER A 85 21.06 4.81 -16.55
CA SER A 85 21.74 3.81 -17.36
C SER A 85 20.74 2.80 -17.92
N HIS A 86 20.95 2.30 -19.14
CA HIS A 86 20.13 1.21 -19.70
C HIS A 86 20.14 -0.07 -18.85
N LYS A 87 21.15 -0.23 -17.98
CA LYS A 87 21.30 -1.32 -17.01
C LYS A 87 20.50 -1.11 -15.72
N ASP A 88 20.02 0.10 -15.44
CA ASP A 88 19.36 0.42 -14.18
C ASP A 88 17.97 -0.22 -14.10
N LEU A 89 17.68 -0.76 -12.92
CA LEU A 89 16.45 -1.41 -12.51
C LEU A 89 15.92 -0.69 -11.27
N PHE A 90 14.96 0.19 -11.49
CA PHE A 90 14.26 0.89 -10.41
C PHE A 90 13.16 0.01 -9.83
N MET A 91 13.04 0.01 -8.50
CA MET A 91 11.90 -0.54 -7.78
C MET A 91 11.31 0.53 -6.86
N PHE A 92 10.01 0.77 -7.00
CA PHE A 92 9.28 1.81 -6.29
C PHE A 92 8.38 1.18 -5.22
N PHE A 93 8.57 1.62 -3.99
CA PHE A 93 7.78 1.21 -2.83
C PHE A 93 6.88 2.33 -2.35
N GLY A 94 5.75 1.95 -1.75
CA GLY A 94 4.86 2.83 -1.02
C GLY A 94 4.52 2.23 0.34
N ALA A 95 4.39 3.04 1.38
CA ALA A 95 4.07 2.59 2.72
C ALA A 95 3.10 3.53 3.45
N ASP A 96 1.98 2.95 3.92
CA ASP A 96 0.97 3.58 4.77
C ASP A 96 0.90 2.85 6.13
N VAL A 97 0.56 3.62 7.17
CA VAL A 97 0.19 3.11 8.50
C VAL A 97 -1.15 3.70 8.91
N THR A 98 -2.22 3.09 8.41
CA THR A 98 -3.59 3.39 8.81
C THR A 98 -3.80 3.10 10.31
N HIS A 99 -4.28 4.10 11.05
CA HIS A 99 -4.92 3.92 12.36
C HIS A 99 -6.45 3.85 12.22
N THR A 100 -7.14 3.27 13.20
CA THR A 100 -8.60 3.30 13.30
C THR A 100 -9.07 4.28 14.37
N THR A 101 -10.25 4.88 14.16
CA THR A 101 -10.76 5.98 14.98
C THR A 101 -11.50 5.48 16.21
N CYS A 102 -10.89 5.67 17.39
CA CYS A 102 -11.58 5.76 18.69
C CYS A 102 -12.50 4.58 19.08
N SER A 103 -12.15 3.35 18.69
CA SER A 103 -12.63 2.13 19.35
C SER A 103 -11.44 1.33 19.88
N THR A 104 -11.58 0.78 21.08
CA THR A 104 -10.46 0.35 21.92
C THR A 104 -9.86 -0.98 21.48
N ASP A 105 -8.54 -1.11 21.60
CA ASP A 105 -7.72 -2.30 21.24
C ASP A 105 -7.68 -2.73 19.75
N GLN A 106 -7.93 -1.80 18.83
CA GLN A 106 -7.69 -2.05 17.40
C GLN A 106 -6.22 -1.78 17.01
N PRO A 107 -5.59 -2.65 16.20
CA PRO A 107 -4.20 -2.47 15.77
C PRO A 107 -4.04 -1.37 14.73
N SER A 108 -2.85 -0.76 14.69
CA SER A 108 -2.41 0.01 13.51
C SER A 108 -2.13 -0.96 12.36
N ILE A 109 -2.64 -0.69 11.16
CA ILE A 109 -2.51 -1.55 9.99
C ILE A 109 -1.45 -0.96 9.06
N VAL A 110 -0.36 -1.69 8.88
CA VAL A 110 0.69 -1.40 7.90
C VAL A 110 0.31 -2.01 6.56
N ALA A 111 0.42 -1.22 5.50
CA ALA A 111 0.60 -1.74 4.15
C ALA A 111 1.92 -1.24 3.56
N VAL A 112 2.74 -2.16 3.06
CA VAL A 112 3.89 -1.85 2.22
C VAL A 112 3.65 -2.48 0.85
N VAL A 113 3.71 -1.67 -0.19
CA VAL A 113 3.64 -2.13 -1.58
C VAL A 113 4.99 -1.93 -2.28
N GLY A 114 5.28 -2.78 -3.27
CA GLY A 114 6.44 -2.65 -4.15
C GLY A 114 6.07 -2.96 -5.59
N SER A 115 6.60 -2.18 -6.54
CA SER A 115 6.47 -2.48 -7.98
C SER A 115 7.17 -3.80 -8.29
N CYS A 116 6.52 -4.76 -8.96
CA CYS A 116 7.15 -6.03 -9.32
C CYS A 116 7.75 -6.07 -10.73
N ASP A 117 7.64 -4.98 -11.51
CA ASP A 117 8.30 -4.84 -12.82
C ASP A 117 8.98 -3.47 -13.00
N PRO A 118 10.05 -3.37 -13.83
CA PRO A 118 10.77 -2.11 -14.08
C PRO A 118 9.98 -1.08 -14.91
N THR A 119 8.78 -1.46 -15.36
CA THR A 119 7.79 -0.61 -16.04
C THR A 119 6.78 0.00 -15.07
N CYS A 120 6.90 -0.28 -13.77
CA CYS A 120 6.06 0.24 -12.68
C CYS A 120 4.56 0.07 -12.96
N SER A 121 4.21 -1.03 -13.62
CA SER A 121 2.85 -1.28 -14.14
C SER A 121 2.05 -2.21 -13.25
N ARG A 122 2.72 -3.04 -12.44
CA ARG A 122 2.10 -3.92 -11.44
C ARG A 122 2.81 -3.77 -10.09
N TYR A 123 2.03 -3.86 -9.02
CA TYR A 123 2.51 -3.75 -7.65
C TYR A 123 1.98 -4.91 -6.81
N VAL A 124 2.77 -5.29 -5.81
CA VAL A 124 2.46 -6.36 -4.85
C VAL A 124 2.44 -5.77 -3.45
N ALA A 125 1.51 -6.23 -2.61
CA ALA A 125 1.30 -5.72 -1.26
C ALA A 125 1.73 -6.75 -0.20
N ARG A 126 2.30 -6.25 0.91
CA ARG A 126 2.51 -6.96 2.16
C ARG A 126 1.88 -6.19 3.31
N LEU A 127 1.36 -6.91 4.29
CA LEU A 127 0.43 -6.39 5.30
C LEU A 127 0.83 -6.88 6.70
N SER A 128 0.76 -6.01 7.71
CA SER A 128 0.86 -6.43 9.11
C SER A 128 0.04 -5.54 10.03
N GLU A 129 -0.55 -6.19 11.03
CA GLU A 129 -1.11 -5.55 12.20
C GLU A 129 0.03 -5.20 13.18
N GLN A 130 -0.04 -4.04 13.83
CA GLN A 130 0.85 -3.60 14.93
C GLN A 130 0.04 -3.24 16.17
N TYR A 131 0.46 -3.78 17.31
CA TYR A 131 -0.17 -3.61 18.62
C TYR A 131 0.86 -3.08 19.63
N ARG A 132 0.48 -2.13 20.48
CA ARG A 132 1.29 -1.67 21.63
C ARG A 132 1.04 -2.60 22.83
N LYS A 133 2.09 -3.12 23.49
CA LYS A 133 1.95 -4.07 24.62
C LYS A 133 1.43 -3.43 25.92
N ARG A 134 1.55 -2.11 26.07
CA ARG A 134 1.15 -1.32 27.25
C ARG A 134 0.76 0.10 26.83
N GLY A 135 -0.45 0.54 27.20
CA GLY A 135 -0.99 1.85 26.85
C GLY A 135 -1.63 1.91 25.46
N ARG A 136 -2.61 2.81 25.29
CA ARG A 136 -3.46 2.94 24.09
C ARG A 136 -2.90 4.03 23.15
N CYS A 137 -2.00 3.65 22.24
CA CYS A 137 -1.53 4.58 21.20
C CYS A 137 -1.36 3.89 19.84
N SER A 138 -1.52 4.69 18.80
CA SER A 138 -1.02 4.45 17.45
C SER A 138 0.46 4.06 17.44
N VAL A 139 0.85 3.26 16.44
CA VAL A 139 2.23 2.82 16.23
C VAL A 139 2.66 3.15 14.80
N GLU A 140 3.18 4.36 14.61
CA GLU A 140 3.58 4.87 13.29
C GLU A 140 4.79 4.14 12.70
N ILE A 141 5.74 3.70 13.53
CA ILE A 141 6.96 3.05 13.03
C ILE A 141 6.65 1.63 12.57
N ILE A 142 6.96 1.31 11.31
CA ILE A 142 6.77 -0.02 10.73
C ILE A 142 7.82 -0.98 11.30
N LYS A 143 7.41 -1.94 12.13
CA LYS A 143 8.31 -2.90 12.78
C LYS A 143 8.78 -4.01 11.84
N GLU A 144 7.88 -4.67 11.11
CA GLU A 144 8.22 -5.79 10.22
C GLU A 144 8.76 -5.37 8.84
N LEU A 145 9.15 -4.09 8.66
CA LEU A 145 9.52 -3.53 7.35
C LEU A 145 10.61 -4.33 6.63
N ASN A 146 11.60 -4.87 7.36
CA ASN A 146 12.66 -5.70 6.79
C ASN A 146 12.06 -6.91 6.04
N LYS A 147 11.20 -7.71 6.69
CA LYS A 147 10.59 -8.91 6.06
C LYS A 147 9.70 -8.54 4.87
N MET A 148 8.90 -7.48 5.01
CA MET A 148 8.06 -7.01 3.90
C MET A 148 8.89 -6.61 2.68
N VAL A 149 10.05 -5.98 2.88
CA VAL A 149 10.97 -5.60 1.81
C VAL A 149 11.69 -6.83 1.25
N ILE A 150 12.07 -7.83 2.07
CA ILE A 150 12.61 -9.12 1.61
C ILE A 150 11.60 -9.79 0.67
N ASP A 151 10.36 -10.03 1.12
CA ASP A 151 9.30 -10.67 0.31
C ASP A 151 9.08 -9.97 -1.04
N LEU A 152 9.14 -8.64 -1.05
CA LEU A 152 8.91 -7.82 -2.25
C LEU A 152 10.12 -7.83 -3.20
N LEU A 153 11.34 -7.80 -2.66
CA LEU A 153 12.59 -7.94 -3.45
C LEU A 153 12.69 -9.34 -4.08
N GLU A 154 12.29 -10.39 -3.36
CA GLU A 154 12.19 -11.74 -3.92
C GLU A 154 11.18 -11.79 -5.08
N VAL A 155 9.98 -11.22 -4.90
CA VAL A 155 8.96 -11.18 -5.97
C VAL A 155 9.42 -10.37 -7.19
N PHE A 156 10.14 -9.26 -6.99
CA PHE A 156 10.77 -8.52 -8.09
C PHE A 156 11.82 -9.37 -8.80
N SER A 157 12.70 -10.05 -8.05
CA SER A 157 13.77 -10.90 -8.58
C SER A 157 13.22 -12.04 -9.45
N HIS A 158 12.21 -12.77 -8.96
CA HIS A 158 11.51 -13.81 -9.73
C HIS A 158 10.86 -13.26 -11.02
N THR A 159 10.40 -12.01 -11.00
CA THR A 159 9.78 -11.35 -12.16
C THR A 159 10.81 -10.78 -13.14
N CYS A 160 12.04 -10.48 -12.69
CA CYS A 160 13.07 -9.77 -13.45
C CYS A 160 14.27 -10.66 -13.88
N GLU A 161 14.04 -11.97 -14.00
CA GLU A 161 15.05 -12.99 -14.39
C GLU A 161 16.18 -13.15 -13.36
N ASN A 162 15.81 -13.27 -12.08
CA ASN A 162 16.71 -13.34 -10.92
C ASN A 162 17.60 -12.11 -10.71
N ARG A 163 17.18 -10.96 -11.26
CA ARG A 163 17.89 -9.67 -11.09
C ARG A 163 17.16 -8.81 -10.06
N LEU A 164 17.88 -8.43 -9.03
CA LEU A 164 17.45 -7.48 -8.01
C LEU A 164 17.49 -6.04 -8.57
N PRO A 165 16.71 -5.10 -8.01
CA PRO A 165 16.82 -3.70 -8.37
C PRO A 165 18.17 -3.14 -7.90
N ASN A 166 18.81 -2.30 -8.72
CA ASN A 166 20.01 -1.55 -8.31
C ASN A 166 19.66 -0.13 -7.83
N ARG A 167 18.39 0.27 -7.91
CA ARG A 167 17.87 1.55 -7.43
C ARG A 167 16.53 1.34 -6.75
N ILE A 168 16.42 1.77 -5.50
CA ILE A 168 15.17 1.71 -4.73
C ILE A 168 14.71 3.14 -4.45
N VAL A 169 13.39 3.36 -4.53
CA VAL A 169 12.73 4.60 -4.14
C VAL A 169 11.56 4.23 -3.22
N PHE A 170 11.51 4.80 -2.02
CA PHE A 170 10.54 4.42 -0.99
C PHE A 170 9.72 5.64 -0.55
N TYR A 171 8.45 5.69 -0.94
CA TYR A 171 7.51 6.72 -0.50
C TYR A 171 6.81 6.27 0.79
N ARG A 172 6.81 7.13 1.80
CA ARG A 172 6.14 6.92 3.09
C ARG A 172 5.15 8.06 3.30
N ASP A 173 3.86 7.75 3.46
CA ASP A 173 2.84 8.76 3.76
C ASP A 173 2.63 8.93 5.28
N GLY A 174 1.83 9.90 5.72
CA GLY A 174 1.29 10.01 7.08
C GLY A 174 2.24 10.47 8.20
N VAL A 175 3.55 10.54 7.96
CA VAL A 175 4.54 10.88 9.01
C VAL A 175 4.60 12.38 9.27
N GLU A 176 4.42 12.78 10.54
CA GLU A 176 4.57 14.16 11.01
C GLU A 176 6.05 14.58 11.17
N ASP A 177 6.35 15.87 10.96
CA ASP A 177 7.69 16.48 11.07
C ASP A 177 8.47 16.07 12.34
N GLY A 178 7.80 16.13 13.50
CA GLY A 178 8.40 15.78 14.79
C GLY A 178 8.78 14.30 14.93
N GLN A 179 8.28 13.44 14.04
CA GLN A 179 8.56 12.00 14.01
C GLN A 179 9.63 11.63 12.98
N PHE A 180 10.01 12.54 12.06
CA PHE A 180 10.95 12.26 10.97
C PHE A 180 12.21 11.54 11.46
N GLN A 181 12.99 12.10 12.39
CA GLN A 181 14.24 11.48 12.89
C GLN A 181 14.05 10.08 13.49
N LYS A 182 12.86 9.77 14.01
CA LYS A 182 12.54 8.45 14.59
C LYS A 182 12.15 7.44 13.51
N VAL A 183 11.41 7.85 12.47
CA VAL A 183 11.14 7.03 11.29
C VAL A 183 12.45 6.79 10.51
N LEU A 184 13.18 7.86 10.21
CA LEU A 184 14.53 7.93 9.63
C LEU A 184 15.41 6.76 10.12
N TYR A 185 15.81 6.82 11.39
CA TYR A 185 16.73 5.87 12.00
C TYR A 185 16.20 4.43 12.07
N ASN A 186 14.89 4.24 12.25
CA ASN A 186 14.31 2.91 12.54
C ASN A 186 13.77 2.18 11.32
N GLU A 187 13.39 2.86 10.24
CA GLU A 187 12.83 2.23 9.05
C GLU A 187 13.91 1.98 7.99
N ILE A 188 14.77 2.95 7.69
CA ILE A 188 15.75 2.73 6.62
C ILE A 188 16.84 1.74 7.02
N ASN A 189 17.24 1.68 8.29
CA ASN A 189 18.12 0.59 8.75
C ASN A 189 17.49 -0.81 8.58
N LYS A 190 16.15 -0.94 8.55
CA LYS A 190 15.46 -2.20 8.20
C LYS A 190 15.49 -2.47 6.69
N ILE A 191 15.28 -1.45 5.85
CA ILE A 191 15.35 -1.55 4.38
C ILE A 191 16.75 -1.99 3.94
N LYS A 192 17.80 -1.34 4.45
CA LYS A 192 19.19 -1.71 4.15
C LYS A 192 19.53 -3.11 4.62
N ASN A 193 19.07 -3.50 5.81
CA ASN A 193 19.29 -4.85 6.31
C ASN A 193 18.58 -5.87 5.41
N ALA A 194 17.34 -5.63 4.98
CA ALA A 194 16.66 -6.50 4.02
C ALA A 194 17.43 -6.66 2.71
N CYS A 195 18.05 -5.58 2.22
CA CYS A 195 18.93 -5.64 1.05
C CYS A 195 20.19 -6.47 1.31
N ARG A 196 20.83 -6.33 2.48
CA ARG A 196 22.00 -7.13 2.92
C ARG A 196 21.68 -8.60 3.25
N ASP A 197 20.47 -8.88 3.71
CA ASP A 197 20.00 -10.24 4.01
C ASP A 197 19.81 -11.03 2.69
N ILE A 198 19.61 -10.34 1.57
CA ILE A 198 19.51 -10.88 0.20
C ILE A 198 20.84 -10.78 -0.59
N THR A 199 21.75 -9.85 -0.25
CA THR A 199 22.96 -9.55 -1.06
C THR A 199 24.27 -9.59 -0.27
N HIS A 200 25.34 -10.04 -0.92
CA HIS A 200 26.66 -10.12 -0.28
C HIS A 200 27.21 -8.72 0.08
N THR A 201 27.99 -8.65 1.16
CA THR A 201 28.23 -7.44 1.95
C THR A 201 29.09 -6.34 1.30
N SER A 202 28.47 -5.40 0.57
CA SER A 202 29.09 -4.08 0.28
C SER A 202 28.11 -2.93 -0.03
N GLN A 203 28.17 -1.87 0.77
CA GLN A 203 27.61 -0.51 0.57
C GLN A 203 26.07 -0.33 0.73
N PHE A 204 25.64 0.93 0.98
CA PHE A 204 24.70 1.27 2.09
C PHE A 204 24.32 2.79 2.14
N ASP A 205 23.02 3.18 2.02
CA ASP A 205 22.27 4.32 2.69
C ASP A 205 21.56 5.41 1.81
N PHE A 206 20.22 5.37 1.52
CA PHE A 206 19.29 6.57 1.54
C PHE A 206 17.74 6.49 1.17
N TYR A 207 16.97 7.60 1.43
CA TYR A 207 15.48 7.84 1.40
C TYR A 207 14.96 8.54 0.08
N LEU A 208 13.73 9.13 0.00
CA LEU A 208 13.34 10.49 -0.56
C LEU A 208 11.82 10.74 -0.92
N CYS A 209 11.47 11.65 -1.88
CA CYS A 209 10.16 12.34 -2.08
C CYS A 209 9.87 12.86 -3.55
N CYS A 210 9.13 13.93 -4.00
CA CYS A 210 8.31 15.08 -3.46
C CYS A 210 7.68 16.02 -4.58
N GLN A 211 6.36 16.45 -4.60
CA GLN A 211 5.84 17.70 -5.29
C GLN A 211 4.34 18.16 -5.08
N ALA A 212 4.02 19.44 -5.41
CA ALA A 212 2.75 20.21 -5.24
C ALA A 212 1.64 20.09 -6.34
N ALA A 213 0.53 20.84 -6.20
CA ALA A 213 -0.77 20.63 -6.91
C ALA A 213 -1.46 21.91 -7.50
N ILE A 214 -2.62 21.75 -8.17
CA ILE A 214 -3.34 22.78 -8.96
C ILE A 214 -4.86 22.85 -8.64
N ILE A 215 -5.30 23.89 -7.89
CA ILE A 215 -6.63 24.58 -7.80
C ILE A 215 -7.93 23.72 -7.82
N ASP A 216 -8.93 23.84 -6.94
CA ASP A 216 -9.20 24.73 -5.78
C ASP A 216 -8.38 24.39 -4.53
N THR A 217 -7.85 25.42 -3.84
CA THR A 217 -6.94 25.36 -2.65
C THR A 217 -6.29 23.99 -2.47
N SER A 218 -5.64 23.55 -3.55
CA SER A 218 -5.25 22.17 -3.74
C SER A 218 -4.15 21.88 -2.76
N ARG A 219 -4.46 21.15 -1.68
CA ARG A 219 -3.50 20.77 -0.66
C ARG A 219 -2.30 20.16 -1.37
N PRO A 220 -1.15 20.86 -1.46
CA PRO A 220 0.00 20.30 -2.13
C PRO A 220 0.43 19.12 -1.28
N ALA A 221 0.64 17.97 -1.90
CA ALA A 221 1.26 16.88 -1.18
C ALA A 221 2.67 17.35 -0.80
N LEU A 222 2.87 17.60 0.49
CA LEU A 222 4.15 17.94 1.06
C LEU A 222 4.80 16.63 1.47
N TYR A 223 6.05 16.45 1.06
CA TYR A 223 6.85 15.26 1.32
C TYR A 223 8.28 15.76 1.61
N HIS A 224 9.05 15.09 2.46
CA HIS A 224 10.33 15.63 2.94
C HIS A 224 11.58 14.87 2.47
N VAL A 225 12.62 15.65 2.16
CA VAL A 225 13.96 15.22 1.72
C VAL A 225 14.71 14.67 2.94
N LEU A 226 14.73 13.35 3.12
CA LEU A 226 15.34 12.71 4.29
C LEU A 226 16.83 12.27 4.10
N HIS A 227 17.23 11.86 2.89
CA HIS A 227 18.59 11.58 2.33
C HIS A 227 18.33 11.22 0.84
N ASP A 228 19.29 11.43 -0.08
CA ASP A 228 19.41 10.84 -1.46
C ASP A 228 20.76 9.84 -1.58
N GLU A 229 21.21 7.75 -2.56
CA GLU A 229 22.29 6.76 -3.05
C GLU A 229 22.44 6.85 -4.57
N ASN A 230 21.36 7.25 -5.24
CA ASN A 230 21.17 7.28 -6.68
C ASN A 230 21.96 8.38 -7.40
N GLY A 231 22.38 9.42 -6.69
CA GLY A 231 22.97 10.65 -7.22
C GLY A 231 21.98 11.56 -7.95
N SER A 232 20.72 11.61 -7.50
CA SER A 232 19.63 12.32 -8.18
C SER A 232 19.75 13.83 -8.02
N ASN A 233 19.43 14.60 -9.06
CA ASN A 233 19.15 16.02 -8.85
C ASN A 233 17.65 16.23 -8.56
N SER A 234 17.26 17.45 -8.16
CA SER A 234 15.86 17.74 -7.84
C SER A 234 14.92 17.52 -9.03
N ASP A 235 15.39 17.75 -10.26
CA ASP A 235 14.60 17.55 -11.48
C ASP A 235 14.33 16.06 -11.74
N ASP A 236 15.31 15.18 -11.49
CA ASP A 236 15.17 13.72 -11.56
C ASP A 236 14.06 13.26 -10.59
N ILE A 237 14.13 13.71 -9.33
CA ILE A 237 13.18 13.38 -8.24
C ILE A 237 11.75 13.86 -8.56
N GLN A 238 11.62 15.11 -9.00
CA GLN A 238 10.35 15.71 -9.41
C GLN A 238 9.74 14.93 -10.58
N GLN A 239 10.55 14.57 -11.59
CA GLN A 239 10.10 13.75 -12.72
C GLN A 239 9.70 12.34 -12.29
N PHE A 240 10.43 11.65 -11.39
CA PHE A 240 10.01 10.33 -10.87
C PHE A 240 8.64 10.42 -10.21
N THR A 241 8.45 11.42 -9.33
CA THR A 241 7.18 11.67 -8.64
C THR A 241 6.05 11.91 -9.66
N TYR A 242 6.25 12.83 -10.61
CA TYR A 242 5.28 13.18 -11.65
C TYR A 242 4.89 11.98 -12.53
N TRP A 243 5.85 11.20 -13.01
CA TRP A 243 5.58 10.05 -13.87
C TRP A 243 4.87 8.91 -13.13
N LEU A 244 5.15 8.70 -11.84
CA LEU A 244 4.41 7.73 -11.01
C LEU A 244 2.98 8.16 -10.71
N CYS A 245 2.67 9.46 -10.67
CA CYS A 245 1.28 9.93 -10.61
C CYS A 245 0.48 9.56 -11.87
N HIS A 246 1.14 9.15 -12.96
CA HIS A 246 0.52 8.69 -14.21
C HIS A 246 0.49 7.15 -14.36
N THR A 247 1.02 6.37 -13.40
CA THR A 247 0.99 4.89 -13.42
C THR A 247 -0.16 4.27 -12.60
N ASP A 248 -1.18 5.04 -12.22
CA ASP A 248 -2.37 4.49 -11.56
C ASP A 248 -3.24 3.68 -12.54
N ALA A 249 -3.27 2.36 -12.33
CA ALA A 249 -3.99 1.39 -13.13
C ALA A 249 -5.52 1.45 -12.95
N ARG A 250 -6.07 2.35 -12.13
CA ARG A 250 -7.52 2.56 -11.94
C ARG A 250 -8.13 3.63 -12.86
N CYS A 251 -7.32 4.42 -13.57
CA CYS A 251 -7.81 5.54 -14.38
C CYS A 251 -6.92 5.86 -15.59
N THR A 252 -7.26 6.90 -16.34
CA THR A 252 -6.43 7.47 -17.44
C THR A 252 -6.11 8.95 -17.17
N LYS A 253 -5.77 9.28 -15.92
CA LYS A 253 -5.50 10.66 -15.46
C LYS A 253 -4.36 10.63 -14.44
N SER A 254 -3.65 11.75 -14.28
CA SER A 254 -2.78 11.93 -13.10
C SER A 254 -3.62 11.85 -11.83
N VAL A 255 -3.12 11.11 -10.84
CA VAL A 255 -3.54 11.23 -9.43
C VAL A 255 -2.71 12.29 -8.70
N SER A 256 -3.07 12.60 -7.46
CA SER A 256 -2.45 13.64 -6.62
C SER A 256 -1.21 13.18 -5.84
N VAL A 257 -1.00 11.87 -5.74
CA VAL A 257 0.16 11.23 -5.11
C VAL A 257 0.66 10.09 -6.00
N PRO A 258 1.95 9.70 -5.97
CA PRO A 258 2.47 8.57 -6.73
C PRO A 258 1.63 7.30 -6.57
N ALA A 259 1.46 6.54 -7.66
CA ALA A 259 0.80 5.24 -7.63
C ALA A 259 1.22 4.32 -6.45
N PRO A 260 2.51 4.15 -6.08
CA PRO A 260 2.88 3.37 -4.89
C PRO A 260 2.23 3.86 -3.58
N VAL A 261 2.09 5.17 -3.36
CA VAL A 261 1.42 5.72 -2.17
C VAL A 261 -0.04 5.31 -2.17
N HIS A 262 -0.78 5.70 -3.22
CA HIS A 262 -2.21 5.37 -3.34
C HIS A 262 -2.49 3.86 -3.26
N TYR A 263 -1.59 3.01 -3.74
CA TYR A 263 -1.71 1.56 -3.59
C TYR A 263 -1.47 1.06 -2.16
N ALA A 264 -0.62 1.71 -1.36
CA ALA A 264 -0.47 1.42 0.07
C ALA A 264 -1.76 1.76 0.82
N ASP A 265 -2.33 2.96 0.62
CA ASP A 265 -3.58 3.40 1.25
C ASP A 265 -4.72 2.41 0.95
N LEU A 266 -4.82 1.95 -0.31
CA LEU A 266 -5.81 0.98 -0.75
C LEU A 266 -5.58 -0.40 -0.16
N ALA A 267 -4.34 -0.85 -0.03
CA ALA A 267 -4.01 -2.11 0.61
C ALA A 267 -4.32 -2.07 2.12
N ALA A 268 -4.02 -0.96 2.82
CA ALA A 268 -4.35 -0.77 4.23
C ALA A 268 -5.87 -0.61 4.47
N HIS A 269 -6.55 0.11 3.58
CA HIS A 269 -8.01 0.23 3.60
C HIS A 269 -8.70 -1.13 3.34
N ALA A 270 -8.28 -1.88 2.33
CA ALA A 270 -8.83 -3.20 2.05
C ALA A 270 -8.41 -4.25 3.11
N ALA A 271 -7.31 -4.05 3.82
CA ALA A 271 -6.91 -4.89 4.96
C ALA A 271 -7.83 -4.72 6.19
N ARG A 272 -8.37 -3.51 6.44
CA ARG A 272 -9.42 -3.30 7.46
C ARG A 272 -10.63 -4.22 7.22
N MET A 273 -11.03 -4.38 5.96
CA MET A 273 -12.19 -5.21 5.57
C MET A 273 -12.01 -6.70 5.91
N PHE A 274 -10.78 -7.18 6.12
CA PHE A 274 -10.53 -8.57 6.54
C PHE A 274 -10.80 -8.82 8.03
N LYS A 275 -11.09 -7.77 8.81
CA LYS A 275 -11.18 -7.83 10.29
C LYS A 275 -12.60 -7.84 10.86
N PHE A 276 -13.63 -7.64 10.05
CA PHE A 276 -15.00 -7.43 10.54
C PHE A 276 -15.57 -8.62 11.36
N GLY A 277 -15.02 -9.83 11.19
CA GLY A 277 -15.40 -11.01 11.98
C GLY A 277 -14.70 -11.16 13.34
N ASP A 278 -13.54 -10.52 13.57
CA ASP A 278 -12.66 -10.80 14.71
C ASP A 278 -13.01 -9.99 15.98
N TYR A 279 -13.56 -8.78 15.84
CA TYR A 279 -13.61 -7.77 16.92
C TYR A 279 -14.97 -7.57 17.60
N LEU A 280 -15.95 -8.46 17.37
CA LEU A 280 -17.27 -8.40 18.01
C LEU A 280 -17.26 -8.95 19.46
N GLY A 281 -16.43 -8.36 20.33
CA GLY A 281 -16.53 -8.56 21.78
C GLY A 281 -15.24 -8.43 22.59
N GLN A 282 -14.82 -7.20 22.90
CA GLN A 282 -14.08 -6.86 24.13
C GLN A 282 -14.20 -5.36 24.41
N ASN A 283 -14.70 -4.99 25.59
CA ASN A 283 -14.75 -3.63 26.11
C ASN A 283 -13.97 -3.61 27.43
N GLU A 284 -13.02 -2.70 27.62
CA GLU A 284 -12.45 -2.40 28.95
C GLU A 284 -11.73 -1.04 28.95
N GLU A 285 -11.37 -0.54 30.13
CA GLU A 285 -11.35 0.90 30.45
C GLU A 285 -10.09 1.68 29.99
N ASN A 286 -10.24 3.00 29.84
CA ASN A 286 -9.22 3.90 29.28
C ASN A 286 -8.19 4.35 30.32
N ASP A 287 -6.92 4.42 29.90
CA ASP A 287 -5.89 5.23 30.54
C ASP A 287 -4.93 5.75 29.45
N ASP A 288 -4.83 7.07 29.30
CA ASP A 288 -4.03 7.74 28.26
C ASP A 288 -2.76 8.35 28.85
N GLN A 289 -1.60 7.73 28.59
CA GLN A 289 -0.28 8.30 28.91
C GLN A 289 0.71 8.12 27.76
N SER A 290 1.28 9.23 27.30
CA SER A 290 2.14 9.33 26.11
C SER A 290 3.61 8.99 26.39
N GLU A 291 3.87 7.83 26.99
CA GLU A 291 5.24 7.37 27.26
C GLU A 291 6.04 7.01 25.99
N ASN A 292 7.34 7.29 26.02
CA ASN A 292 8.32 7.08 24.95
C ASN A 292 8.40 5.61 24.48
N ILE A 293 7.88 5.34 23.28
CA ILE A 293 7.77 3.99 22.71
C ILE A 293 9.14 3.38 22.37
N SER A 294 9.45 2.23 22.99
CA SER A 294 10.51 1.29 22.60
C SER A 294 10.02 0.26 21.59
N LEU A 295 10.85 -0.11 20.61
CA LEU A 295 10.50 -1.09 19.56
C LEU A 295 10.22 -2.50 20.10
N ASN A 296 10.73 -2.82 21.29
CA ASN A 296 10.50 -4.12 21.93
C ASN A 296 9.06 -4.27 22.44
N ASP A 297 8.34 -3.17 22.64
CA ASP A 297 6.97 -3.15 23.17
C ASP A 297 5.87 -3.14 22.10
N ILE A 298 6.26 -3.28 20.83
CA ILE A 298 5.34 -3.51 19.72
C ILE A 298 5.22 -5.02 19.47
N LYS A 299 3.99 -5.55 19.43
CA LYS A 299 3.64 -6.90 18.97
C LYS A 299 3.11 -6.80 17.54
N THR A 300 3.50 -7.74 16.69
CA THR A 300 3.19 -7.74 15.25
C THR A 300 2.46 -9.02 14.83
N LYS A 301 1.61 -8.92 13.82
CA LYS A 301 0.95 -10.07 13.17
C LYS A 301 0.82 -9.81 11.66
N VAL A 302 1.60 -10.54 10.87
CA VAL A 302 1.54 -10.51 9.41
C VAL A 302 0.16 -10.98 8.95
N MET A 303 -0.47 -10.26 8.04
CA MET A 303 -1.79 -10.62 7.50
C MET A 303 -1.61 -11.50 6.27
N ILE A 304 -1.78 -12.81 6.45
CA ILE A 304 -1.62 -13.80 5.38
C ILE A 304 -2.79 -13.70 4.40
N LEU A 305 -2.44 -13.68 3.12
CA LEU A 305 -3.34 -13.77 1.97
C LEU A 305 -3.19 -15.14 1.31
N ASN A 306 -4.12 -15.52 0.43
CA ASN A 306 -3.95 -16.77 -0.31
C ASN A 306 -2.76 -16.67 -1.30
N GLU A 307 -1.90 -17.68 -1.30
CA GLU A 307 -0.67 -17.74 -2.09
C GLU A 307 -0.87 -17.45 -3.59
N LYS A 308 -2.03 -17.83 -4.13
CA LYS A 308 -2.38 -17.65 -5.56
C LYS A 308 -2.79 -16.22 -5.94
N ILE A 309 -3.05 -15.34 -4.97
CA ILE A 309 -3.49 -13.95 -5.22
C ILE A 309 -2.64 -12.90 -4.48
N GLN A 310 -1.76 -13.30 -3.54
CA GLN A 310 -0.92 -12.39 -2.77
C GLN A 310 0.06 -11.55 -3.62
N ASN A 311 0.34 -11.98 -4.86
CA ASN A 311 1.20 -11.29 -5.83
C ASN A 311 0.39 -10.61 -6.97
N ASN A 312 -0.93 -10.49 -6.83
CA ASN A 312 -1.81 -9.73 -7.70
C ASN A 312 -2.20 -8.38 -7.06
N MET A 313 -2.70 -7.44 -7.87
CA MET A 313 -3.23 -6.14 -7.39
C MET A 313 -4.65 -6.29 -6.80
N TRP A 314 -4.84 -7.21 -5.85
CA TRP A 314 -6.14 -7.59 -5.26
C TRP A 314 -6.85 -6.41 -4.55
N PHE A 315 -6.07 -5.41 -4.11
CA PHE A 315 -6.47 -4.20 -3.39
C PHE A 315 -7.11 -3.11 -4.27
N ILE A 316 -7.06 -3.25 -5.61
CA ILE A 316 -7.46 -2.19 -6.55
C ILE A 316 -8.97 -1.87 -6.62
#